data_AF-A0A1N6D1A4-F1
#
_entry.id   AF-A0A1N6D1A4-F1
#
_cell.length_a   1.000
_cell.length_b   1.000
_cell.length_c   1.000
_cell.angle_alpha   90.00
_cell.angle_beta   90.00
_cell.angle_gamma   90.00
#
_symmetry.space_group_name_H-M   'P 1'
#
loop_
_entity.id
_entity.type
_entity.pdbx_description
1 polymer ?
#
loop_
_entity_poly.entity_id
_entity_poly.type
_entity_poly.pdbx_seq_one_letter_code
_entity_poly.pdbx_strand_id
1 'polypeptide(L)'
;MSQQQKEPDGFSKFLWWLATADAEILKDCKVDKERYRIIGIAVLVTWLFATLAWGYFFSTVVKDDLVIAGLALFFGFAILSIDRSLIAAMSRNGSKPQFLPVAFRLLLAITIGLFISQPVVLMLFKKDIDAQMVLDRQSKLDHFRKEQADLNLVRTKELRQQLNTLNSQQTQKEEQVKEYKDGYIRETDGTGGSGKIGESAIAKVKKGEYLKSEEELRKLKKELEPARLEKEAQLATMFSEDSLKEQAYMATLTDGFLSQTEALNTLTEEHPPLKQRYRLIVFIITLIEIMPLLTKLMMPKGEYEEKLAAITAGSTNESKVQQGLQEHYQAGAAVADGQVIDHLFNLTEVQRRKEAEKVVKDWEAADGRSFKNLWASARRLLLLHKV
;
A
#
# COMPACT_ATOMS: atom_id res chain seq x y z
N MET A 1 -2.61 -60.11 -11.22
CA MET A 1 -3.48 -59.09 -11.86
C MET A 1 -2.69 -57.81 -11.99
N SER A 2 -2.28 -57.48 -13.22
CA SER A 2 -1.53 -56.26 -13.53
C SER A 2 -2.47 -55.07 -13.36
N GLN A 3 -2.34 -54.32 -12.26
CA GLN A 3 -3.07 -53.07 -12.08
C GLN A 3 -2.51 -52.07 -13.09
N GLN A 4 -3.25 -51.87 -14.20
CA GLN A 4 -3.03 -50.77 -15.14
C GLN A 4 -2.86 -49.47 -14.35
N GLN A 5 -1.64 -48.94 -14.42
CA GLN A 5 -1.24 -47.70 -13.78
C GLN A 5 -1.93 -46.57 -14.55
N LYS A 6 -3.17 -46.24 -14.14
CA LYS A 6 -4.01 -45.22 -14.76
C LYS A 6 -3.20 -43.92 -14.87
N GLU A 7 -3.05 -43.41 -16.09
CA GLU A 7 -2.36 -42.14 -16.34
C GLU A 7 -2.98 -41.04 -15.47
N PRO A 8 -2.17 -40.17 -14.85
CA PRO A 8 -2.69 -39.12 -13.99
C PRO A 8 -3.48 -38.09 -14.79
N ASP A 9 -4.66 -37.73 -14.25
CA ASP A 9 -5.57 -36.74 -14.82
C ASP A 9 -4.91 -35.35 -14.93
N GLY A 10 -5.35 -34.53 -15.88
CA GLY A 10 -4.78 -33.20 -16.17
C GLY A 10 -4.80 -32.27 -14.95
N PHE A 11 -5.89 -32.31 -14.17
CA PHE A 11 -6.00 -31.55 -12.93
C PHE A 11 -5.03 -32.03 -11.85
N SER A 12 -4.79 -33.34 -11.76
CA SER A 12 -3.79 -33.89 -10.82
C SER A 12 -2.38 -33.44 -11.18
N LYS A 13 -2.03 -33.43 -12.48
CA LYS A 13 -0.75 -32.90 -12.96
C LYS A 13 -0.59 -31.41 -12.65
N PHE A 14 -1.65 -30.61 -12.80
CA PHE A 14 -1.65 -29.20 -12.43
C PHE A 14 -1.45 -28.99 -10.92
N LEU A 15 -2.13 -29.76 -10.06
CA LEU A 15 -1.94 -29.68 -8.61
C LEU A 15 -0.54 -30.12 -8.18
N TRP A 16 0.03 -31.15 -8.81
CA TRP A 16 1.41 -31.57 -8.55
C TRP A 16 2.41 -30.50 -8.99
N TRP A 17 2.13 -29.84 -10.12
CA TRP A 17 2.87 -28.65 -10.50
C TRP A 17 2.78 -27.59 -9.41
N LEU A 18 1.59 -27.22 -8.91
CA LEU A 18 1.47 -26.25 -7.80
C LEU A 18 2.26 -26.65 -6.54
N ALA A 19 2.38 -27.94 -6.25
CA ALA A 19 3.18 -28.45 -5.13
C ALA A 19 4.69 -28.56 -5.40
N THR A 20 5.15 -28.13 -6.59
CA THR A 20 6.54 -28.25 -7.06
C THR A 20 7.05 -29.70 -7.09
N ALA A 21 6.16 -30.64 -7.44
CA ALA A 21 6.49 -32.05 -7.63
C ALA A 21 6.66 -32.40 -9.10
N ASP A 22 7.64 -33.25 -9.39
CA ASP A 22 7.85 -33.81 -10.71
C ASP A 22 6.81 -34.93 -10.97
N ALA A 23 5.98 -34.72 -11.99
CA ALA A 23 4.90 -35.64 -12.33
C ALA A 23 5.40 -37.00 -12.83
N GLU A 24 6.59 -37.07 -13.43
CA GLU A 24 7.17 -38.31 -13.94
C GLU A 24 7.63 -39.19 -12.77
N ILE A 25 8.34 -38.61 -11.81
CA ILE A 25 8.79 -39.32 -10.60
C ILE A 25 7.60 -39.74 -9.74
N LEU A 26 6.60 -38.85 -9.60
CA LEU A 26 5.44 -39.09 -8.75
C LEU A 26 4.45 -40.12 -9.34
N LYS A 27 4.49 -40.38 -10.66
CA LYS A 27 3.65 -41.40 -11.32
C LYS A 27 3.87 -42.80 -10.73
N ASP A 28 5.06 -43.05 -10.17
CA ASP A 28 5.45 -44.35 -9.62
C ASP A 28 5.33 -44.44 -8.09
N CYS A 29 4.89 -43.37 -7.41
CA CYS A 29 4.77 -43.30 -5.95
C CYS A 29 3.29 -43.30 -5.53
N LYS A 30 2.71 -44.44 -5.14
CA LYS A 30 1.25 -44.56 -4.93
C LYS A 30 0.73 -43.65 -3.80
N VAL A 31 1.43 -43.62 -2.67
CA VAL A 31 1.00 -42.86 -1.46
C VAL A 31 1.27 -41.37 -1.60
N ASP A 32 2.36 -40.99 -2.27
CA ASP A 32 2.77 -39.58 -2.38
C ASP A 32 1.94 -38.78 -3.39
N LYS A 33 1.29 -39.44 -4.36
CA LYS A 33 0.36 -38.78 -5.30
C LYS A 33 -0.71 -37.95 -4.60
N GLU A 34 -1.32 -38.51 -3.57
CA GLU A 34 -2.40 -37.84 -2.83
C GLU A 34 -1.85 -36.73 -1.93
N ARG A 35 -0.70 -36.98 -1.30
CA ARG A 35 0.00 -36.01 -0.45
C ARG A 35 0.34 -34.73 -1.21
N TYR A 36 0.98 -34.84 -2.36
CA TYR A 36 1.30 -33.68 -3.20
C TYR A 36 0.07 -33.05 -3.84
N ARG A 37 -1.02 -33.80 -4.05
CA ARG A 37 -2.31 -33.24 -4.45
C ARG A 37 -2.88 -32.30 -3.39
N ILE A 38 -2.84 -32.69 -2.12
CA ILE A 38 -3.32 -31.87 -0.98
C ILE A 38 -2.48 -30.59 -0.84
N ILE A 39 -1.15 -30.70 -0.96
CA ILE A 39 -0.26 -29.50 -0.98
C ILE A 39 -0.65 -28.57 -2.13
N GLY A 40 -0.86 -29.12 -3.32
CA GLY A 40 -1.25 -28.33 -4.49
C GLY A 40 -2.58 -27.61 -4.30
N ILE A 41 -3.56 -28.25 -3.65
CA ILE A 41 -4.84 -27.61 -3.29
C ILE A 41 -4.61 -26.48 -2.29
N ALA A 42 -3.78 -26.68 -1.27
CA ALA A 42 -3.48 -25.63 -0.30
C ALA A 42 -2.87 -24.38 -0.97
N VAL A 43 -1.93 -24.57 -1.90
CA VAL A 43 -1.32 -23.49 -2.69
C VAL A 43 -2.32 -22.83 -3.67
N LEU A 44 -3.23 -23.61 -4.25
CA LEU A 44 -4.29 -23.06 -5.10
C LEU A 44 -5.21 -22.13 -4.31
N VAL A 45 -5.56 -22.54 -3.09
CA VAL A 45 -6.41 -21.76 -2.20
C VAL A 45 -5.72 -20.46 -1.79
N THR A 46 -4.45 -20.49 -1.38
CA THR A 46 -3.70 -19.26 -1.04
C THR A 46 -3.60 -18.32 -2.25
N TRP A 47 -3.33 -18.84 -3.44
CA TRP A 47 -3.30 -18.06 -4.67
C TRP A 47 -4.65 -17.37 -4.98
N LEU A 48 -5.76 -18.11 -4.89
CA LEU A 48 -7.08 -17.57 -5.17
C LEU A 48 -7.47 -16.50 -4.15
N PHE A 49 -7.26 -16.75 -2.85
CA PHE A 49 -7.51 -15.78 -1.79
C PHE A 49 -6.67 -14.52 -1.96
N ALA A 50 -5.38 -14.65 -2.26
CA ALA A 50 -4.51 -13.51 -2.53
C ALA A 50 -5.01 -12.69 -3.73
N THR A 51 -5.43 -13.35 -4.81
CA THR A 51 -5.96 -12.67 -6.00
C THR A 51 -7.23 -11.87 -5.67
N LEU A 52 -8.16 -12.45 -4.90
CA LEU A 52 -9.38 -11.75 -4.47
C LEU A 52 -9.08 -10.57 -3.52
N ALA A 53 -8.18 -10.77 -2.57
CA ALA A 53 -7.77 -9.76 -1.61
C ALA A 53 -7.11 -8.55 -2.29
N TRP A 54 -6.17 -8.80 -3.21
CA TRP A 54 -5.55 -7.76 -4.01
C TRP A 54 -6.55 -7.08 -4.96
N GLY A 55 -7.48 -7.84 -5.55
CA GLY A 55 -8.56 -7.28 -6.36
C GLY A 55 -9.43 -6.30 -5.57
N TYR A 56 -9.82 -6.66 -4.35
CA TYR A 56 -10.54 -5.75 -3.46
C TYR A 56 -9.69 -4.55 -3.07
N PHE A 57 -8.41 -4.75 -2.69
CA PHE A 57 -7.53 -3.64 -2.35
C PHE A 57 -7.45 -2.62 -3.50
N PHE A 58 -7.17 -3.07 -4.73
CA PHE A 58 -7.06 -2.18 -5.87
C PHE A 58 -8.38 -1.52 -6.28
N SER A 59 -9.54 -2.16 -6.03
CA SER A 59 -10.84 -1.53 -6.28
C SER A 59 -11.13 -0.34 -5.35
N THR A 60 -10.44 -0.24 -4.21
CA THR A 60 -10.52 0.92 -3.32
C THR A 60 -9.57 2.07 -3.68
N VAL A 61 -8.61 1.82 -4.59
CA VAL A 61 -7.55 2.77 -4.96
C VAL A 61 -7.69 3.25 -6.41
N VAL A 62 -8.11 2.36 -7.30
CA VAL A 62 -8.20 2.57 -8.76
C VAL A 62 -9.66 2.39 -9.19
N LYS A 63 -10.08 3.10 -10.25
CA LYS A 63 -11.46 3.04 -10.78
C LYS A 63 -11.60 2.17 -12.03
N ASP A 64 -10.50 1.81 -12.68
CA ASP A 64 -10.49 1.05 -13.92
C ASP A 64 -10.48 -0.46 -13.61
N ASP A 65 -11.59 -1.14 -13.93
CA ASP A 65 -11.79 -2.57 -13.69
C ASP A 65 -10.75 -3.46 -14.38
N LEU A 66 -10.26 -3.06 -15.57
CA LEU A 66 -9.26 -3.83 -16.30
C LEU A 66 -7.89 -3.73 -15.61
N VAL A 67 -7.53 -2.53 -15.14
CA VAL A 67 -6.31 -2.32 -14.36
C VAL A 67 -6.37 -3.07 -13.03
N ILE A 68 -7.52 -3.05 -12.35
CA ILE A 68 -7.75 -3.82 -11.11
C ILE A 68 -7.55 -5.31 -11.36
N ALA A 69 -8.17 -5.87 -12.40
CA ALA A 69 -8.04 -7.29 -12.73
C ALA A 69 -6.59 -7.68 -13.07
N GLY A 70 -5.89 -6.85 -13.86
CA GLY A 70 -4.49 -7.06 -14.21
C GLY A 70 -3.57 -7.06 -12.98
N LEU A 71 -3.72 -6.09 -12.09
CA LEU A 71 -2.94 -6.00 -10.86
C LEU A 71 -3.26 -7.14 -9.88
N ALA A 72 -4.53 -7.49 -9.73
CA ALA A 72 -4.97 -8.61 -8.88
C ALA A 72 -4.33 -9.94 -9.33
N LEU A 73 -4.35 -10.22 -10.64
CA LEU A 73 -3.73 -11.42 -11.20
C LEU A 73 -2.21 -11.39 -11.06
N PHE A 74 -1.58 -10.23 -11.29
CA PHE A 74 -0.14 -10.06 -11.14
C PHE A 74 0.33 -10.37 -9.70
N PHE A 75 -0.30 -9.74 -8.70
CA PHE A 75 0.06 -9.97 -7.30
C PHE A 75 -0.35 -11.36 -6.82
N GLY A 76 -1.49 -11.89 -7.26
CA GLY A 76 -1.86 -13.29 -7.01
C GLY A 76 -0.80 -14.26 -7.53
N PHE A 77 -0.34 -14.09 -8.76
CA PHE A 77 0.73 -14.90 -9.34
C PHE A 77 2.08 -14.73 -8.61
N ALA A 78 2.37 -13.54 -8.09
CA ALA A 78 3.54 -13.31 -7.26
C ALA A 78 3.50 -14.15 -5.96
N ILE A 79 2.34 -14.20 -5.28
CA ILE A 79 2.15 -15.06 -4.10
C ILE A 79 2.31 -16.54 -4.46
N LEU A 80 1.70 -16.98 -5.57
CA LEU A 80 1.88 -18.34 -6.08
C LEU A 80 3.37 -18.69 -6.32
N SER A 81 4.13 -17.75 -6.89
CA SER A 81 5.56 -17.93 -7.16
C SER A 81 6.38 -18.04 -5.87
N ILE A 82 6.07 -17.19 -4.88
CA ILE A 82 6.68 -17.22 -3.54
C ILE A 82 6.39 -18.56 -2.86
N ASP A 83 5.12 -18.99 -2.83
CA ASP A 83 4.68 -20.25 -2.24
C ASP A 83 5.38 -21.46 -2.87
N ARG A 84 5.40 -21.54 -4.20
CA ARG A 84 6.11 -22.63 -4.91
C ARG A 84 7.61 -22.64 -4.61
N SER A 85 8.25 -21.47 -4.64
CA SER A 85 9.71 -21.38 -4.41
C SER A 85 10.10 -21.83 -3.00
N LEU A 86 9.28 -21.51 -2.00
CA LEU A 86 9.55 -21.86 -0.61
C LEU A 86 9.27 -23.34 -0.32
N ILE A 87 8.23 -23.93 -0.94
CA ILE A 87 8.00 -25.38 -0.88
C ILE A 87 9.18 -26.14 -1.51
N ALA A 88 9.69 -25.64 -2.65
CA ALA A 88 10.85 -26.23 -3.31
C ALA A 88 12.11 -26.18 -2.43
N ALA A 89 12.35 -25.05 -1.75
CA ALA A 89 13.50 -24.88 -0.86
C ALA A 89 13.51 -25.87 0.31
N MET A 90 12.34 -26.26 0.83
CA MET A 90 12.22 -27.26 1.90
C MET A 90 12.52 -28.69 1.43
N SER A 91 12.34 -29.02 0.14
CA SER A 91 12.56 -30.39 -0.35
C SER A 91 14.04 -30.79 -0.46
N ARG A 92 14.98 -29.86 -0.28
CA ARG A 92 16.33 -29.98 -0.88
C ARG A 92 17.45 -30.50 0.03
N ASN A 93 17.21 -30.79 1.31
CA ASN A 93 18.27 -31.26 2.23
C ASN A 93 17.83 -32.46 3.08
N GLY A 94 18.35 -33.65 2.74
CA GLY A 94 17.96 -34.94 3.33
C GLY A 94 18.56 -35.29 4.69
N SER A 95 19.58 -34.56 5.19
CA SER A 95 20.37 -34.98 6.36
C SER A 95 20.51 -33.97 7.50
N LYS A 96 20.11 -32.70 7.35
CA LYS A 96 20.19 -31.67 8.41
C LYS A 96 18.80 -31.14 8.78
N PRO A 97 18.54 -30.82 10.06
CA PRO A 97 17.26 -30.23 10.46
C PRO A 97 17.02 -28.91 9.73
N GLN A 98 15.89 -28.82 9.04
CA GLN A 98 15.53 -27.72 8.14
C GLN A 98 14.93 -26.52 8.88
N PHE A 99 15.47 -26.17 10.04
CA PHE A 99 14.90 -25.14 10.91
C PHE A 99 14.85 -23.76 10.22
N LEU A 100 15.91 -23.37 9.52
CA LEU A 100 16.03 -22.04 8.94
C LEU A 100 15.04 -21.78 7.78
N PRO A 101 14.91 -22.66 6.76
CA PRO A 101 13.89 -22.49 5.71
C PRO A 101 12.45 -22.49 6.25
N VAL A 102 12.17 -23.34 7.25
CA VAL A 102 10.84 -23.43 7.88
C VAL A 102 10.51 -22.16 8.64
N ALA A 103 11.45 -21.64 9.44
CA ALA A 103 11.26 -20.41 10.20
C ALA A 103 11.06 -19.20 9.27
N PHE A 104 11.87 -19.09 8.21
CA PHE A 104 11.72 -18.02 7.22
C PHE A 104 10.37 -18.10 6.51
N ARG A 105 9.92 -19.31 6.12
CA ARG A 105 8.60 -19.53 5.53
C ARG A 105 7.47 -19.14 6.49
N LEU A 106 7.57 -19.54 7.75
CA LEU A 106 6.56 -19.21 8.76
C LEU A 106 6.44 -17.69 8.96
N LEU A 107 7.58 -16.99 9.08
CA LEU A 107 7.60 -15.53 9.21
C LEU A 107 6.95 -14.84 8.00
N LEU A 108 7.27 -15.29 6.80
CA LEU A 108 6.71 -14.72 5.58
C LEU A 108 5.21 -15.00 5.45
N ALA A 109 4.77 -16.24 5.72
CA ALA A 109 3.36 -16.62 5.69
C ALA A 109 2.53 -15.83 6.71
N ILE A 110 3.07 -15.58 7.92
CA ILE A 110 2.42 -14.73 8.91
C ILE A 110 2.32 -13.29 8.41
N THR A 111 3.40 -12.75 7.84
CA THR A 111 3.43 -11.36 7.37
C THR A 111 2.47 -11.14 6.20
N ILE A 112 2.50 -12.03 5.20
CA ILE A 112 1.60 -12.00 4.05
C ILE A 112 0.16 -12.24 4.50
N GLY A 113 -0.09 -13.23 5.36
CA GLY A 113 -1.42 -13.54 5.88
C GLY A 113 -2.04 -12.38 6.67
N LEU A 114 -1.27 -11.72 7.53
CA LEU A 114 -1.71 -10.52 8.24
C LEU A 114 -2.03 -9.38 7.25
N PHE A 115 -1.16 -9.15 6.26
CA PHE A 115 -1.37 -8.09 5.27
C PHE A 115 -2.60 -8.35 4.39
N ILE A 116 -2.73 -9.56 3.83
CA ILE A 116 -3.85 -9.98 2.97
C ILE A 116 -5.16 -10.04 3.76
N SER A 117 -5.11 -10.31 5.06
CA SER A 117 -6.33 -10.34 5.88
C SER A 117 -7.07 -9.00 5.93
N GLN A 118 -6.36 -7.88 5.84
CA GLN A 118 -6.98 -6.56 5.94
C GLN A 118 -7.98 -6.27 4.83
N PRO A 119 -7.62 -6.31 3.52
CA PRO A 119 -8.60 -6.12 2.45
C PRO A 119 -9.71 -7.18 2.46
N VAL A 120 -9.43 -8.43 2.85
CA VAL A 120 -10.47 -9.47 2.97
C VAL A 120 -11.49 -9.14 4.06
N VAL A 121 -11.03 -8.66 5.21
CA VAL A 121 -11.93 -8.19 6.27
C VAL A 121 -12.76 -7.00 5.79
N LEU A 122 -12.14 -6.01 5.16
CA LEU A 122 -12.86 -4.85 4.63
C LEU A 122 -13.93 -5.30 3.62
N MET A 123 -13.62 -6.28 2.78
CA MET A 123 -14.57 -6.89 1.85
C MET A 123 -15.74 -7.57 2.57
N LEU A 124 -15.48 -8.32 3.66
CA LEU A 124 -16.50 -9.03 4.42
C LEU A 124 -17.45 -8.10 5.19
N PHE A 125 -16.93 -6.99 5.73
CA PHE A 125 -17.71 -6.02 6.51
C PHE A 125 -18.09 -4.77 5.71
N LYS A 126 -18.01 -4.82 4.37
CA LYS A 126 -18.21 -3.66 3.51
C LYS A 126 -19.48 -2.87 3.82
N LYS A 127 -20.61 -3.54 4.05
CA LYS A 127 -21.89 -2.86 4.34
C LYS A 127 -21.86 -2.08 5.65
N ASP A 128 -21.27 -2.67 6.69
CA ASP A 128 -21.17 -2.04 8.01
C ASP A 128 -20.18 -0.87 7.95
N ILE A 129 -19.06 -1.05 7.25
CA ILE A 129 -18.05 -0.01 7.02
C ILE A 129 -18.63 1.16 6.23
N ASP A 130 -19.35 0.90 5.13
CA ASP A 130 -19.96 1.95 4.32
C ASP A 130 -20.98 2.77 5.15
N ALA A 131 -21.72 2.11 6.05
CA ALA A 131 -22.63 2.79 6.98
C ALA A 131 -21.88 3.66 8.01
N GLN A 132 -20.81 3.12 8.61
CA GLN A 132 -19.98 3.87 9.56
C GLN A 132 -19.29 5.06 8.90
N MET A 133 -18.80 4.92 7.67
CA MET A 133 -18.14 6.00 6.95
C MET A 133 -19.05 7.22 6.74
N VAL A 134 -20.36 7.02 6.60
CA VAL A 134 -21.33 8.13 6.55
C VAL A 134 -21.39 8.87 7.88
N LEU A 135 -21.40 8.13 9.00
CA LEU A 135 -21.38 8.70 10.35
C LEU A 135 -20.07 9.45 10.63
N ASP A 136 -18.93 8.85 10.27
CA ASP A 136 -17.60 9.46 10.44
C ASP A 136 -17.47 10.74 9.60
N ARG A 137 -17.99 10.72 8.36
CA ARG A 137 -18.05 11.91 7.49
C ARG A 137 -18.90 13.01 8.11
N GLN A 138 -20.05 12.67 8.67
CA GLN A 138 -20.92 13.64 9.34
C GLN A 138 -20.25 14.22 10.59
N SER A 139 -19.62 13.38 11.41
CA SER A 139 -18.87 13.80 12.60
C SER A 139 -17.73 14.77 12.25
N LYS A 140 -16.95 14.47 11.21
CA LYS A 140 -15.89 15.35 10.69
C LYS A 140 -16.44 16.69 10.21
N LEU A 141 -17.58 16.69 9.53
CA LEU A 141 -18.25 17.93 9.10
C LEU A 141 -18.77 18.76 10.26
N ASP A 142 -19.37 18.13 11.26
CA ASP A 142 -19.89 18.83 12.43
C ASP A 142 -18.75 19.42 13.29
N HIS A 143 -17.62 18.71 13.41
CA HIS A 143 -16.42 19.25 14.02
C HIS A 143 -15.90 20.49 13.26
N PHE A 144 -15.82 20.40 11.93
CA PHE A 144 -15.37 21.51 11.09
C PHE A 144 -16.30 22.73 11.18
N ARG A 145 -17.62 22.52 11.15
CA ARG A 145 -18.63 23.58 11.33
C ARG A 145 -18.48 24.26 12.69
N LYS A 146 -18.22 23.48 13.74
CA LYS A 146 -18.00 24.01 15.08
C LYS A 146 -16.75 24.87 15.14
N GLU A 147 -15.65 24.40 14.56
CA GLU A 147 -14.39 25.16 14.49
C GLU A 147 -14.57 26.49 13.74
N GLN A 148 -15.28 26.48 12.62
CA GLN A 148 -15.64 27.72 11.91
C GLN A 148 -16.51 28.66 12.76
N ALA A 149 -17.54 28.12 13.42
CA ALA A 149 -18.42 28.90 14.27
C ALA A 149 -17.65 29.53 15.44
N ASP A 150 -16.70 28.81 16.03
CA ASP A 150 -15.84 29.28 17.11
C ASP A 150 -14.90 30.40 16.63
N LEU A 151 -14.29 30.26 15.44
CA LEU A 151 -13.47 31.32 14.83
C LEU A 151 -14.27 32.60 14.54
N ASN A 152 -15.52 32.45 14.11
CA ASN A 152 -16.41 33.56 13.76
C ASN A 152 -17.26 34.06 14.94
N LEU A 153 -17.12 33.46 16.14
CA LEU A 153 -18.00 33.70 17.28
C LEU A 153 -18.01 35.16 17.73
N VAL A 154 -16.83 35.75 17.91
CA VAL A 154 -16.68 37.13 18.40
C VAL A 154 -17.32 38.12 17.43
N ARG A 155 -16.94 38.02 16.15
CA ARG A 155 -17.41 38.92 15.09
C ARG A 155 -18.90 38.78 14.85
N THR A 156 -19.41 37.56 14.81
CA THR A 156 -20.86 37.30 14.63
C THR A 156 -21.67 37.82 15.80
N LYS A 157 -21.17 37.64 17.04
CA LYS A 157 -21.82 38.16 18.25
C LYS A 157 -21.87 39.69 18.25
N GLU A 158 -20.77 40.34 17.89
CA GLU A 158 -20.69 41.80 17.80
C GLU A 158 -21.68 42.35 16.75
N LEU A 159 -21.69 41.80 15.54
CA LEU A 159 -22.60 42.23 14.47
C LEU A 159 -24.07 42.03 14.86
N ARG A 160 -24.40 40.88 15.48
CA ARG A 160 -25.76 40.61 15.99
C ARG A 160 -26.16 41.56 17.11
N GLN A 161 -25.24 41.89 18.03
CA GLN A 161 -25.50 42.85 19.08
C GLN A 161 -25.77 44.24 18.51
N GLN A 162 -24.95 44.68 17.55
CA GLN A 162 -25.14 45.96 16.86
C GLN A 162 -26.48 46.02 16.12
N LEU A 163 -26.86 44.96 15.40
CA LEU A 163 -28.17 44.85 14.74
C LEU A 163 -29.33 44.91 15.76
N ASN A 164 -29.20 44.21 16.88
CA ASN A 164 -30.20 44.26 17.96
C ASN A 164 -30.33 45.67 18.55
N THR A 165 -29.22 46.41 18.70
CA THR A 165 -29.26 47.80 19.15
C THR A 165 -29.97 48.69 18.13
N LEU A 166 -29.67 48.58 16.83
CA LEU A 166 -30.34 49.34 15.77
C LEU A 166 -31.85 49.05 15.73
N ASN A 167 -32.22 47.76 15.79
CA ASN A 167 -33.62 47.33 15.80
C ASN A 167 -34.35 47.83 17.07
N SER A 168 -33.70 47.78 18.23
CA SER A 168 -34.27 48.30 19.49
C SER A 168 -34.55 49.80 19.42
N GLN A 169 -33.63 50.60 18.87
CA GLN A 169 -33.85 52.03 18.66
C GLN A 169 -35.05 52.31 17.75
N GLN A 170 -35.19 51.55 16.67
CA GLN A 170 -36.34 51.67 15.78
C GLN A 170 -37.64 51.28 16.50
N THR A 171 -37.68 50.14 17.20
CA THR A 171 -38.87 49.67 17.92
C THR A 171 -39.32 50.64 19.00
N GLN A 172 -38.39 51.20 19.78
CA GLN A 172 -38.71 52.21 20.80
C GLN A 172 -39.37 53.45 20.19
N LYS A 173 -38.87 53.91 19.03
CA LYS A 173 -39.46 55.07 18.34
C LYS A 173 -40.82 54.73 17.72
N GLU A 174 -40.98 53.52 17.18
CA GLU A 174 -42.26 53.03 16.67
C GLU A 174 -43.32 52.94 17.77
N GLU A 175 -42.94 52.47 18.97
CA GLU A 175 -43.81 52.43 20.14
C GLU A 175 -44.20 53.83 20.62
N GLN A 176 -43.24 54.76 20.64
CA GLN A 176 -43.52 56.17 20.96
C GLN A 176 -44.50 56.81 19.96
N VAL A 177 -44.33 56.57 18.65
CA VAL A 177 -45.26 57.05 17.61
C VAL A 177 -46.65 56.46 17.82
N LYS A 178 -46.72 55.16 18.12
CA LYS A 178 -47.98 54.47 18.43
C LYS A 178 -48.67 55.08 19.63
N GLU A 179 -47.94 55.36 20.72
CA GLU A 179 -48.51 55.99 21.91
C GLU A 179 -49.11 57.37 21.61
N TYR A 180 -48.40 58.22 20.86
CA TYR A 180 -48.93 59.53 20.45
C TYR A 180 -50.16 59.40 19.53
N LYS A 181 -50.14 58.43 18.62
CA LYS A 181 -51.27 58.14 17.72
C LYS A 181 -52.49 57.69 18.51
N ASP A 182 -52.34 56.74 19.42
CA ASP A 182 -53.42 56.24 20.29
C ASP A 182 -53.93 57.34 21.23
N GLY A 183 -53.04 58.21 21.71
CA GLY A 183 -53.37 59.40 22.47
C GLY A 183 -54.20 60.43 21.70
N TYR A 184 -53.94 60.61 20.40
CA TYR A 184 -54.74 61.45 19.51
C TYR A 184 -56.10 60.82 19.22
N ILE A 185 -56.16 59.52 18.90
CA ILE A 185 -57.41 58.80 18.63
C ILE A 185 -58.38 58.94 19.82
N ARG A 186 -57.89 58.70 21.05
CA ARG A 186 -58.69 58.88 22.28
C ARG A 186 -59.20 60.30 22.49
N GLU A 187 -58.46 61.33 22.10
CA GLU A 187 -59.00 62.70 22.18
C GLU A 187 -60.07 62.96 21.13
N THR A 188 -59.97 62.34 19.94
CA THR A 188 -60.96 62.55 18.87
C THR A 188 -62.26 61.76 19.06
N ASP A 189 -62.22 60.60 19.72
CA ASP A 189 -63.40 59.77 20.01
C ASP A 189 -64.11 60.17 21.32
N GLY A 190 -63.54 61.11 22.08
CA GLY A 190 -64.10 61.62 23.33
C GLY A 190 -63.78 60.78 24.58
N THR A 191 -63.00 59.70 24.47
CA THR A 191 -62.54 58.87 25.61
C THR A 191 -61.29 59.43 26.31
N GLY A 192 -60.68 60.47 25.73
CA GLY A 192 -59.51 61.18 26.23
C GLY A 192 -59.80 62.19 27.34
N GLY A 193 -58.76 62.89 27.79
CA GLY A 193 -58.84 63.77 28.96
C GLY A 193 -59.67 65.04 28.74
N SER A 194 -59.95 65.41 27.47
CA SER A 194 -60.78 66.56 27.15
C SER A 194 -62.29 66.27 27.14
N GLY A 195 -62.70 65.00 27.00
CA GLY A 195 -64.10 64.59 26.89
C GLY A 195 -64.87 65.14 25.67
N LYS A 196 -64.18 65.75 24.70
CA LYS A 196 -64.80 66.41 23.54
C LYS A 196 -64.59 65.57 22.28
N ILE A 197 -65.68 65.18 21.64
CA ILE A 197 -65.65 64.45 20.37
C ILE A 197 -65.21 65.40 19.24
N GLY A 198 -64.37 64.88 18.34
CA GLY A 198 -63.86 65.59 17.17
C GLY A 198 -62.56 66.36 17.42
N GLU A 199 -62.20 67.24 16.49
CA GLU A 199 -60.88 67.89 16.46
C GLU A 199 -60.81 69.13 17.37
N SER A 200 -60.87 68.88 18.68
CA SER A 200 -60.73 69.90 19.73
C SER A 200 -59.33 70.53 19.78
N ALA A 201 -59.15 71.62 20.51
CA ALA A 201 -57.84 72.27 20.67
C ALA A 201 -56.75 71.31 21.19
N ILE A 202 -57.10 70.43 22.13
CA ILE A 202 -56.20 69.41 22.68
C ILE A 202 -55.92 68.31 21.63
N ALA A 203 -56.92 67.89 20.86
CA ALA A 203 -56.73 66.94 19.78
C ALA A 203 -55.77 67.48 18.69
N LYS A 204 -55.85 68.78 18.36
CA LYS A 204 -54.91 69.44 17.43
C LYS A 204 -53.47 69.44 17.94
N VAL A 205 -53.26 69.70 19.23
CA VAL A 205 -51.92 69.64 19.85
C VAL A 205 -51.36 68.22 19.77
N LYS A 206 -52.14 67.20 20.18
CA LYS A 206 -51.70 65.79 20.10
C LYS A 206 -51.46 65.31 18.67
N LYS A 207 -52.25 65.79 17.70
CA LYS A 207 -52.01 65.55 16.27
C LYS A 207 -50.67 66.13 15.82
N GLY A 208 -50.33 67.34 16.26
CA GLY A 208 -49.03 67.95 15.99
C GLY A 208 -47.86 67.11 16.51
N GLU A 209 -47.93 66.64 17.76
CA GLU A 209 -46.91 65.78 18.37
C GLU A 209 -46.82 64.41 17.67
N TYR A 210 -47.95 63.79 17.31
CA TYR A 210 -47.97 62.56 16.51
C TYR A 210 -47.27 62.74 15.16
N LEU A 211 -47.65 63.77 14.38
CA LEU A 211 -47.09 64.02 13.05
C LEU A 211 -45.58 64.33 13.13
N LYS A 212 -45.16 65.08 14.15
CA LYS A 212 -43.74 65.35 14.42
C LYS A 212 -42.98 64.06 14.72
N SER A 213 -43.51 63.22 15.61
CA SER A 213 -42.88 61.93 15.97
C SER A 213 -42.82 60.96 14.78
N GLU A 214 -43.84 60.98 13.91
CA GLU A 214 -43.85 60.19 12.66
C GLU A 214 -42.78 60.66 11.67
N GLU A 215 -42.56 61.98 11.54
CA GLU A 215 -41.47 62.52 10.72
C GLU A 215 -40.09 62.15 11.28
N GLU A 216 -39.92 62.25 12.61
CA GLU A 216 -38.70 61.82 13.31
C GLU A 216 -38.43 60.33 13.12
N LEU A 217 -39.46 59.47 13.21
CA LEU A 217 -39.34 58.04 12.93
C LEU A 217 -38.91 57.80 11.47
N ARG A 218 -39.49 58.55 10.51
CA ARG A 218 -39.12 58.43 9.09
C ARG A 218 -37.66 58.83 8.85
N LYS A 219 -37.17 59.87 9.53
CA LYS A 219 -35.75 60.28 9.48
C LYS A 219 -34.85 59.23 10.11
N LEU A 220 -35.19 58.78 11.31
CA LEU A 220 -34.46 57.74 12.03
C LEU A 220 -34.33 56.46 11.19
N LYS A 221 -35.41 55.98 10.57
CA LYS A 221 -35.34 54.82 9.66
C LYS A 221 -34.33 55.07 8.54
N LYS A 222 -34.41 56.20 7.85
CA LYS A 222 -33.46 56.53 6.77
C LYS A 222 -32.01 56.60 7.24
N GLU A 223 -31.76 57.02 8.47
CA GLU A 223 -30.43 57.09 9.07
C GLU A 223 -29.89 55.71 9.47
N LEU A 224 -30.73 54.83 10.02
CA LEU A 224 -30.33 53.50 10.50
C LEU A 224 -30.24 52.46 9.38
N GLU A 225 -31.07 52.56 8.34
CA GLU A 225 -31.11 51.61 7.20
C GLU A 225 -29.73 51.30 6.58
N PRO A 226 -28.88 52.27 6.19
CA PRO A 226 -27.59 51.95 5.59
C PRO A 226 -26.68 51.16 6.53
N ALA A 227 -26.64 51.51 7.82
CA ALA A 227 -25.86 50.78 8.81
C ALA A 227 -26.40 49.37 9.07
N ARG A 228 -27.73 49.18 9.00
CA ARG A 228 -28.36 47.87 9.12
C ARG A 228 -28.01 46.99 7.92
N LEU A 229 -28.19 47.49 6.70
CA LEU A 229 -27.88 46.78 5.46
C LEU A 229 -26.40 46.40 5.38
N GLU A 230 -25.50 47.29 5.81
CA GLU A 230 -24.07 46.98 5.85
C GLU A 230 -23.76 45.79 6.77
N LYS A 231 -24.33 45.76 7.98
CA LYS A 231 -24.10 44.68 8.95
C LYS A 231 -24.74 43.36 8.51
N GLU A 232 -25.92 43.42 7.90
CA GLU A 232 -26.57 42.26 7.28
C GLU A 232 -25.74 41.71 6.12
N ALA A 233 -25.20 42.57 5.27
CA ALA A 233 -24.31 42.17 4.18
C ALA A 233 -23.00 41.54 4.69
N GLN A 234 -22.43 42.06 5.78
CA GLN A 234 -21.24 41.46 6.41
C GLN A 234 -21.53 40.05 6.94
N LEU A 235 -22.67 39.86 7.62
CA LEU A 235 -23.09 38.52 8.09
C LEU A 235 -23.34 37.58 6.90
N ALA A 236 -24.05 38.04 5.87
CA ALA A 236 -24.32 37.24 4.68
C ALA A 236 -23.03 36.81 3.97
N THR A 237 -22.05 37.71 3.88
CA THR A 237 -20.73 37.40 3.30
C THR A 237 -20.02 36.32 4.11
N MET A 238 -19.98 36.45 5.44
CA MET A 238 -19.38 35.43 6.31
C MET A 238 -20.04 34.06 6.16
N PHE A 239 -21.38 33.98 6.13
CA PHE A 239 -22.09 32.72 5.91
C PHE A 239 -21.77 32.12 4.53
N SER A 240 -21.64 32.95 3.50
CA SER A 240 -21.26 32.47 2.17
C SER A 240 -19.83 31.93 2.12
N GLU A 241 -18.88 32.59 2.80
CA GLU A 241 -17.50 32.12 2.90
C GLU A 241 -17.40 30.79 3.68
N ASP A 242 -18.12 30.68 4.79
CA ASP A 242 -18.16 29.44 5.59
C ASP A 242 -18.76 28.29 4.78
N SER A 243 -19.83 28.54 4.03
CA SER A 243 -20.43 27.54 3.13
C SER A 243 -19.46 27.08 2.03
N LEU A 244 -18.70 28.01 1.43
CA LEU A 244 -17.67 27.66 0.43
C LEU A 244 -16.55 26.82 1.03
N LYS A 245 -16.09 27.17 2.24
CA LYS A 245 -15.09 26.39 2.97
C LYS A 245 -15.61 25.00 3.35
N GLU A 246 -16.88 24.88 3.73
CA GLU A 246 -17.52 23.58 4.01
C GLU A 246 -17.56 22.71 2.75
N GLN A 247 -17.95 23.26 1.59
CA GLN A 247 -17.92 22.54 0.32
C GLN A 247 -16.50 22.09 -0.05
N ALA A 248 -15.51 22.97 0.13
CA ALA A 248 -14.11 22.64 -0.11
C ALA A 248 -13.63 21.52 0.83
N TYR A 249 -14.00 21.57 2.12
CA TYR A 249 -13.68 20.52 3.09
C TYR A 249 -14.35 19.19 2.74
N MET A 250 -15.64 19.20 2.37
CA MET A 250 -16.34 18.00 1.89
C MET A 250 -15.63 17.33 0.72
N ALA A 251 -15.07 18.12 -0.21
CA ALA A 251 -14.33 17.59 -1.34
C ALA A 251 -13.01 16.89 -0.94
N THR A 252 -12.48 17.15 0.26
CA THR A 252 -11.30 16.45 0.80
C THR A 252 -11.63 15.10 1.44
N LEU A 253 -12.90 14.85 1.76
CA LEU A 253 -13.35 13.62 2.43
C LEU A 253 -13.45 12.47 1.41
N THR A 254 -12.38 11.68 1.31
CA THR A 254 -12.32 10.53 0.39
C THR A 254 -12.98 9.27 0.94
N ASP A 255 -13.37 8.35 0.06
CA ASP A 255 -13.95 7.02 0.41
C ASP A 255 -12.97 5.85 0.18
N GLY A 256 -11.67 6.16 0.14
CA GLY A 256 -10.62 5.18 -0.15
C GLY A 256 -10.33 4.19 0.99
N PHE A 257 -9.31 3.37 0.78
CA PHE A 257 -8.84 2.36 1.74
C PHE A 257 -8.62 2.90 3.17
N LEU A 258 -8.09 4.12 3.29
CA LEU A 258 -7.84 4.75 4.60
C LEU A 258 -9.15 4.98 5.36
N SER A 259 -10.15 5.58 4.72
CA SER A 259 -11.46 5.83 5.33
C SER A 259 -12.16 4.54 5.71
N GLN A 260 -12.03 3.49 4.89
CA GLN A 260 -12.57 2.16 5.21
C GLN A 260 -11.86 1.53 6.42
N THR A 261 -10.55 1.73 6.55
CA THR A 261 -9.77 1.24 7.69
C THR A 261 -10.10 2.00 8.98
N GLU A 262 -10.25 3.33 8.89
CA GLU A 262 -10.66 4.17 10.02
C GLU A 262 -12.06 3.78 10.52
N ALA A 263 -13.01 3.65 9.60
CA ALA A 263 -14.37 3.21 9.91
C ALA A 263 -14.41 1.80 10.51
N LEU A 264 -13.61 0.85 9.98
CA LEU A 264 -13.47 -0.47 10.58
C LEU A 264 -12.90 -0.38 12.00
N ASN A 265 -11.89 0.47 12.23
CA ASN A 265 -11.29 0.64 13.55
C ASN A 265 -12.34 1.18 14.54
N THR A 266 -13.06 2.24 14.19
CA THR A 266 -14.17 2.80 14.98
C THR A 266 -15.20 1.73 15.32
N LEU A 267 -15.68 0.97 14.33
CA LEU A 267 -16.63 -0.13 14.55
C LEU A 267 -16.10 -1.20 15.51
N THR A 268 -14.83 -1.57 15.41
CA THR A 268 -14.23 -2.56 16.31
C THR A 268 -13.98 -2.04 17.73
N GLU A 269 -13.81 -0.72 17.90
CA GLU A 269 -13.68 -0.08 19.21
C GLU A 269 -15.05 0.06 19.89
N GLU A 270 -16.09 0.45 19.14
CA GLU A 270 -17.45 0.61 19.65
C GLU A 270 -18.15 -0.74 19.92
N HIS A 271 -17.81 -1.79 19.17
CA HIS A 271 -18.44 -3.11 19.27
C HIS A 271 -17.44 -4.23 19.60
N PRO A 272 -17.20 -4.53 20.90
CA PRO A 272 -16.27 -5.58 21.33
C PRO A 272 -16.49 -6.98 20.69
N PRO A 273 -17.73 -7.46 20.45
CA PRO A 273 -17.95 -8.73 19.76
C PRO A 273 -17.44 -8.72 18.31
N LEU A 274 -17.53 -7.57 17.62
CA LEU A 274 -17.02 -7.41 16.26
C LEU A 274 -15.49 -7.50 16.25
N LYS A 275 -14.82 -6.89 17.23
CA LYS A 275 -13.35 -7.02 17.41
C LYS A 275 -12.89 -8.47 17.56
N GLN A 276 -13.65 -9.29 18.29
CA GLN A 276 -13.33 -10.71 18.42
C GLN A 276 -13.49 -11.45 17.09
N ARG A 277 -14.56 -11.16 16.32
CA ARG A 277 -14.79 -11.73 14.98
C ARG A 277 -13.70 -11.31 14.00
N TYR A 278 -13.30 -10.04 14.02
CA TYR A 278 -12.18 -9.51 13.25
C TYR A 278 -10.90 -10.33 13.50
N ARG A 279 -10.50 -10.48 14.77
CA ARG A 279 -9.32 -11.26 15.15
C ARG A 279 -9.42 -12.72 14.71
N LEU A 280 -10.60 -13.32 14.80
CA LEU A 280 -10.84 -14.70 14.37
C LEU A 280 -10.65 -14.85 12.86
N ILE A 281 -11.17 -13.92 12.05
CA ILE A 281 -11.02 -13.93 10.59
C ILE A 281 -9.54 -13.77 10.21
N VAL A 282 -8.84 -12.78 10.79
CA VAL A 282 -7.40 -12.58 10.58
C VAL A 282 -6.61 -13.85 10.91
N PHE A 283 -6.95 -14.50 12.03
CA PHE A 283 -6.33 -15.75 12.44
C PHE A 283 -6.59 -16.89 11.44
N ILE A 284 -7.83 -17.07 10.97
CA ILE A 284 -8.19 -18.09 9.98
C ILE A 284 -7.45 -17.86 8.65
N ILE A 285 -7.40 -16.62 8.15
CA ILE A 285 -6.69 -16.29 6.91
C ILE A 285 -5.20 -16.59 7.05
N THR A 286 -4.61 -16.21 8.18
CA THR A 286 -3.20 -16.51 8.47
C THR A 286 -2.95 -18.02 8.57
N LEU A 287 -3.88 -18.79 9.14
CA LEU A 287 -3.78 -20.26 9.17
C LEU A 287 -3.85 -20.88 7.77
N ILE A 288 -4.68 -20.33 6.88
CA ILE A 288 -4.77 -20.79 5.48
C ILE A 288 -3.42 -20.58 4.78
N GLU A 289 -2.78 -19.43 4.96
CA GLU A 289 -1.43 -19.15 4.42
C GLU A 289 -0.34 -20.08 4.98
N ILE A 290 -0.49 -20.51 6.24
CA ILE A 290 0.42 -21.45 6.91
C ILE A 290 0.12 -22.91 6.53
N MET A 291 -1.05 -23.22 5.96
CA MET A 291 -1.48 -24.58 5.65
C MET A 291 -0.51 -25.37 4.74
N PRO A 292 0.05 -24.80 3.65
CA PRO A 292 1.04 -25.52 2.83
C PRO A 292 2.27 -25.94 3.63
N LEU A 293 2.73 -25.09 4.57
CA LEU A 293 3.86 -25.38 5.44
C LEU A 293 3.53 -26.49 6.44
N LEU A 294 2.39 -26.40 7.12
CA LEU A 294 1.95 -27.42 8.09
C LEU A 294 1.80 -28.77 7.42
N THR A 295 1.17 -28.79 6.23
CA THR A 295 0.98 -30.02 5.46
C THR A 295 2.35 -30.63 5.14
N LYS A 296 3.32 -29.82 4.67
CA LYS A 296 4.68 -30.30 4.36
C LYS A 296 5.42 -30.82 5.60
N LEU A 297 5.27 -30.19 6.75
CA LEU A 297 5.91 -30.60 8.01
C LEU A 297 5.32 -31.88 8.61
N MET A 298 4.02 -32.09 8.47
CA MET A 298 3.35 -33.28 9.03
C MET A 298 3.51 -34.53 8.16
N MET A 299 3.90 -34.39 6.89
CA MET A 299 4.10 -35.55 6.02
C MET A 299 5.46 -36.19 6.28
N PRO A 300 5.49 -37.51 6.54
CA PRO A 300 6.76 -38.24 6.68
C PRO A 300 7.47 -38.32 5.32
N LYS A 301 8.79 -38.56 5.37
CA LYS A 301 9.58 -38.86 4.17
C LYS A 301 8.90 -40.00 3.39
N GLY A 302 8.65 -39.75 2.11
CA GLY A 302 7.96 -40.66 1.20
C GLY A 302 8.87 -41.20 0.10
N GLU A 303 8.35 -42.17 -0.65
CA GLU A 303 9.02 -42.80 -1.80
C GLU A 303 9.49 -41.76 -2.83
N TYR A 304 8.75 -40.66 -3.00
CA TYR A 304 9.11 -39.58 -3.92
C TYR A 304 10.42 -38.89 -3.51
N GLU A 305 10.60 -38.57 -2.23
CA GLU A 305 11.80 -37.88 -1.76
C GLU A 305 13.03 -38.79 -1.82
N GLU A 306 12.85 -40.09 -1.56
CA GLU A 306 13.91 -41.09 -1.70
C GLU A 306 14.36 -41.24 -3.15
N LYS A 307 13.42 -41.33 -4.10
CA LYS A 307 13.73 -41.39 -5.54
C LYS A 307 14.42 -40.11 -6.01
N LEU A 308 13.95 -38.95 -5.59
CA LEU A 308 14.57 -37.68 -5.92
C LEU A 308 16.00 -37.58 -5.37
N ALA A 309 16.24 -38.05 -4.14
CA ALA A 309 17.56 -38.12 -3.54
C ALA A 309 18.48 -39.09 -4.30
N ALA A 310 17.97 -40.25 -4.73
CA ALA A 310 18.73 -41.22 -5.52
C ALA A 310 19.13 -40.66 -6.90
N ILE A 311 18.22 -39.99 -7.60
CA ILE A 311 18.49 -39.32 -8.90
C ILE A 311 19.53 -38.21 -8.72
N THR A 312 19.39 -37.40 -7.66
CA THR A 312 20.34 -36.31 -7.35
C THR A 312 21.73 -36.86 -7.00
N ALA A 313 21.80 -37.96 -6.25
CA ALA A 313 23.06 -38.61 -5.91
C ALA A 313 23.74 -39.22 -7.14
N GLY A 314 22.97 -39.89 -8.03
CA GLY A 314 23.47 -40.45 -9.28
C GLY A 314 24.08 -39.38 -10.19
N SER A 315 23.33 -38.31 -10.48
CA SER A 315 23.81 -37.19 -11.29
C SER A 315 25.03 -36.47 -10.69
N THR A 316 25.08 -36.33 -9.36
CA THR A 316 26.25 -35.76 -8.67
C THR A 316 27.48 -36.65 -8.82
N ASN A 317 27.33 -37.98 -8.72
CA ASN A 317 28.43 -38.91 -8.90
C ASN A 317 28.92 -38.94 -10.35
N GLU A 318 28.02 -38.96 -11.33
CA GLU A 318 28.39 -38.86 -12.76
C GLU A 318 29.17 -37.58 -13.05
N SER A 319 28.71 -36.44 -12.51
CA SER A 319 29.40 -35.15 -12.65
C SER A 319 30.80 -35.17 -12.03
N LYS A 320 30.96 -35.79 -10.85
CA LYS A 320 32.27 -35.94 -10.20
C LYS A 320 33.21 -36.85 -10.99
N VAL A 321 32.69 -37.93 -11.56
CA VAL A 321 33.48 -38.85 -12.40
C VAL A 321 33.95 -38.13 -13.67
N GLN A 322 33.07 -37.36 -14.33
CA GLN A 322 33.45 -36.54 -15.49
C GLN A 322 34.52 -35.50 -15.15
N GLN A 323 34.38 -34.80 -14.02
CA GLN A 323 35.38 -33.84 -13.55
C GLN A 323 36.73 -34.52 -13.29
N GLY A 324 36.73 -35.65 -12.58
CA GLY A 324 37.96 -36.41 -12.31
C GLY A 324 38.63 -36.92 -13.59
N LEU A 325 37.86 -37.36 -14.58
CA LEU A 325 38.40 -37.77 -15.88
C LEU A 325 39.00 -36.59 -16.65
N GLN A 326 38.37 -35.42 -16.59
CA GLN A 326 38.89 -34.21 -17.21
C GLN A 326 40.18 -33.72 -16.56
N GLU A 327 40.28 -33.75 -15.23
CA GLU A 327 41.52 -33.46 -14.50
C GLU A 327 42.64 -34.44 -14.88
N HIS A 328 42.33 -35.74 -14.96
CA HIS A 328 43.30 -36.76 -15.37
C HIS A 328 43.78 -36.52 -16.82
N TYR A 329 42.88 -36.16 -17.72
CA TYR A 329 43.22 -35.83 -19.10
C TYR A 329 44.12 -34.59 -19.17
N GLN A 330 43.81 -33.53 -18.42
CA GLN A 330 44.63 -32.31 -18.37
C GLN A 330 46.02 -32.58 -17.79
N ALA A 331 46.12 -33.38 -16.73
CA ALA A 331 47.41 -33.78 -16.16
C ALA A 331 48.24 -34.58 -17.17
N GLY A 332 47.62 -35.54 -17.87
CA GLY A 332 48.27 -36.30 -18.94
C GLY A 332 48.74 -35.41 -20.11
N ALA A 333 47.90 -34.47 -20.55
CA ALA A 333 48.23 -33.52 -21.61
C ALA A 333 49.41 -32.62 -21.21
N ALA A 334 49.43 -32.09 -19.99
CA ALA A 334 50.54 -31.27 -19.51
C ALA A 334 51.89 -32.03 -19.48
N VAL A 335 51.86 -33.32 -19.10
CA VAL A 335 53.07 -34.16 -19.13
C VAL A 335 53.52 -34.41 -20.58
N ALA A 336 52.61 -34.72 -21.49
CA ALA A 336 52.92 -34.93 -22.90
C ALA A 336 53.45 -33.65 -23.57
N ASP A 337 52.81 -32.51 -23.32
CA ASP A 337 53.25 -31.19 -23.81
C ASP A 337 54.64 -30.84 -23.26
N GLY A 338 54.91 -31.13 -21.99
CA GLY A 338 56.23 -30.99 -21.38
C GLY A 338 57.30 -31.80 -22.13
N GLN A 339 57.02 -33.07 -22.44
CA GLN A 339 57.94 -33.92 -23.21
C GLN A 339 58.20 -33.40 -24.62
N VAL A 340 57.18 -32.85 -25.30
CA VAL A 340 57.32 -32.24 -26.63
C VAL A 340 58.20 -30.99 -26.55
N ILE A 341 57.99 -30.14 -25.54
CA ILE A 341 58.82 -28.96 -25.30
C ILE A 341 60.27 -29.36 -25.03
N ASP A 342 60.50 -30.38 -24.20
CA ASP A 342 61.85 -30.88 -23.90
C ASP A 342 62.54 -31.42 -25.15
N HIS A 343 61.82 -32.15 -26.01
CA HIS A 343 62.35 -32.64 -27.27
C HIS A 343 62.69 -31.48 -28.22
N LEU A 344 61.82 -30.46 -28.32
CA LEU A 344 62.07 -29.26 -29.11
C LEU A 344 63.30 -28.51 -28.60
N PHE A 345 63.47 -28.42 -27.28
CA PHE A 345 64.65 -27.82 -26.65
C PHE A 345 65.94 -28.57 -26.98
N ASN A 346 65.92 -29.89 -27.03
CA ASN A 346 67.06 -30.67 -27.47
C ASN A 346 67.37 -30.44 -28.96
N LEU A 347 66.37 -30.46 -29.85
CA LEU A 347 66.57 -30.23 -31.28
C LEU A 347 67.10 -28.83 -31.60
N THR A 348 66.70 -27.83 -30.80
CA THR A 348 67.09 -26.42 -30.98
C THR A 348 68.32 -26.03 -30.17
N GLU A 349 68.97 -26.96 -29.45
CA GLU A 349 70.10 -26.66 -28.57
C GLU A 349 71.25 -25.97 -29.33
N VAL A 350 71.62 -26.50 -30.50
CA VAL A 350 72.72 -25.96 -31.30
C VAL A 350 72.40 -24.56 -31.81
N GLN A 351 71.19 -24.33 -32.29
CA GLN A 351 70.74 -23.02 -32.78
C GLN A 351 70.68 -22.00 -31.64
N ARG A 352 70.12 -22.38 -30.48
CA ARG A 352 70.07 -21.50 -29.30
C ARG A 352 71.46 -21.15 -28.79
N ARG A 353 72.41 -22.08 -28.78
CA ARG A 353 73.82 -21.80 -28.45
C ARG A 353 74.43 -20.81 -29.45
N LYS A 354 74.22 -21.00 -30.75
CA LYS A 354 74.70 -20.06 -31.79
C LYS A 354 74.11 -18.66 -31.62
N GLU A 355 72.81 -18.54 -31.34
CA GLU A 355 72.19 -17.25 -31.08
C GLU A 355 72.70 -16.61 -29.78
N ALA A 356 72.93 -17.40 -28.72
CA ALA A 356 73.53 -16.91 -27.49
C ALA A 356 74.94 -16.34 -27.73
N GLU A 357 75.77 -17.05 -28.49
CA GLU A 357 77.09 -16.58 -28.91
C GLU A 357 76.98 -15.29 -29.73
N LYS A 358 76.00 -15.18 -30.62
CA LYS A 358 75.75 -13.97 -31.40
C LYS A 358 75.37 -12.78 -30.51
N VAL A 359 74.47 -12.97 -29.53
CA VAL A 359 74.07 -11.93 -28.58
C VAL A 359 75.26 -11.44 -27.75
N VAL A 360 76.18 -12.33 -27.37
CA VAL A 360 77.43 -11.95 -26.67
C VAL A 360 78.35 -11.17 -27.61
N LYS A 361 78.56 -11.62 -28.85
CA LYS A 361 79.37 -10.91 -29.84
C LYS A 361 78.83 -9.51 -30.16
N ASP A 362 77.52 -9.39 -30.33
CA ASP A 362 76.86 -8.11 -30.59
C ASP A 362 77.02 -7.15 -29.39
N TRP A 363 77.03 -7.66 -28.16
CA TRP A 363 77.30 -6.88 -26.95
C TRP A 363 78.78 -6.45 -26.82
N GLU A 364 79.72 -7.34 -27.14
CA GLU A 364 81.16 -7.01 -27.19
C GLU A 364 81.44 -5.91 -28.22
N ALA A 365 80.77 -5.98 -29.38
CA ALA A 365 80.87 -4.96 -30.44
C ALA A 365 80.23 -3.62 -30.04
N ALA A 366 79.20 -3.62 -29.18
CA ALA A 366 78.49 -2.44 -28.69
C ALA A 366 79.15 -1.79 -27.44
N ASP A 367 80.48 -1.93 -27.31
CA ASP A 367 81.31 -1.23 -26.31
C ASP A 367 81.17 -1.75 -24.86
N GLY A 368 80.59 -2.95 -24.66
CA GLY A 368 80.76 -3.81 -23.46
C GLY A 368 80.34 -3.26 -22.08
N ARG A 369 79.77 -2.05 -22.00
CA ARG A 369 79.69 -1.33 -20.71
C ARG A 369 78.48 -1.66 -19.82
N SER A 370 77.45 -2.35 -20.30
CA SER A 370 76.27 -2.71 -19.47
C SER A 370 75.86 -4.17 -19.60
N PHE A 371 76.23 -4.97 -18.59
CA PHE A 371 75.82 -6.37 -18.45
C PHE A 371 74.29 -6.53 -18.33
N LYS A 372 73.61 -5.51 -17.79
CA LYS A 372 72.13 -5.48 -17.66
C LYS A 372 71.43 -5.54 -19.02
N ASN A 373 72.00 -4.90 -20.05
CA ASN A 373 71.43 -4.87 -21.40
C ASN A 373 71.66 -6.20 -22.15
N LEU A 374 72.80 -6.86 -21.91
CA LEU A 374 73.06 -8.21 -22.40
C LEU A 374 72.02 -9.19 -21.85
N TRP A 375 71.81 -9.17 -20.53
CA TRP A 375 70.85 -10.07 -19.88
C TRP A 375 69.42 -9.81 -20.36
N ALA A 376 69.01 -8.54 -20.51
CA ALA A 376 67.69 -8.19 -21.04
C ALA A 376 67.47 -8.70 -22.48
N SER A 377 68.50 -8.65 -23.32
CA SER A 377 68.45 -9.14 -24.71
C SER A 377 68.43 -10.67 -24.77
N ALA A 378 69.28 -11.33 -23.99
CA ALA A 378 69.30 -12.78 -23.87
C ALA A 378 67.97 -13.33 -23.35
N ARG A 379 67.36 -12.67 -22.34
CA ARG A 379 66.05 -13.06 -21.81
C ARG A 379 64.94 -12.95 -22.85
N ARG A 380 64.96 -11.93 -23.71
CA ARG A 380 63.92 -11.70 -24.72
C ARG A 380 64.00 -12.69 -25.89
N LEU A 381 65.21 -13.07 -26.30
CA LEU A 381 65.45 -13.94 -27.45
C LEU A 381 65.51 -15.43 -27.10
N LEU A 382 66.13 -15.79 -25.97
CA LEU A 382 66.52 -17.17 -25.69
C LEU A 382 65.71 -17.84 -24.58
N LEU A 383 65.04 -17.06 -23.72
CA LEU A 383 64.28 -17.58 -22.59
C LEU A 383 62.79 -17.34 -22.80
N LEU A 384 62.01 -18.42 -22.86
CA LEU A 384 60.56 -18.37 -23.03
C LEU A 384 59.80 -17.94 -21.75
N HIS A 385 60.50 -17.70 -20.63
CA HIS A 385 59.88 -17.21 -19.40
C HIS A 385 59.50 -15.72 -19.51
N LYS A 386 58.34 -15.47 -20.12
CA LYS A 386 57.44 -14.42 -19.66
C LYS A 386 56.69 -14.98 -18.43
N VAL A 387 57.06 -14.50 -17.25
CA VAL A 387 56.05 -14.26 -16.21
C VAL A 387 55.44 -12.92 -16.54
#